data_AF-A0A3B9WAV5-F1
#
_entry.id   AF-A0A3B9WAV5-F1
#
_cell.length_a   1.000
_cell.length_b   1.000
_cell.length_c   1.000
_cell.angle_alpha   90.00
_cell.angle_beta   90.00
_cell.angle_gamma   90.00
#
_symmetry.space_group_name_H-M   'P 1'
#
loop_
_entity.id
_entity.type
_entity.pdbx_description
1 polymer ?
#
loop_
_entity_poly.entity_id
_entity_poly.type
_entity_poly.pdbx_seq_one_letter_code
_entity_poly.pdbx_strand_id
1 'polypeptide(L)'
;MLTSTRHRSASAARTSLALGAAALLVLAGCSSPSESPGTPAASGEAGGAASSSAQGGATHPSGPGKGPECPEDTCMSLAVSGDLLLHEGLWSRFAVDPATHDGANFDFAPLFAHQRPYLANADVAVCQAETPVARAGGPYTAYPEFNVPPEILRAAKDAGYDACTSASNHAVDQGVEGVERTISTMDAAGLQHTGSYARERDAEQPMIVDTPTGRLAVVTGTNSLNEKPQDTPWRIDRLRDGADPRIGEDTARADVDHAVAQARRAREQGADVVVAAMHSIIEY
;
A
#
# COMPACT_ATOMS: atom_id res chain seq x y z
N MET A 1 54.08 6.09 45.13
CA MET A 1 54.38 7.44 44.58
C MET A 1 53.09 7.99 44.01
N LEU A 2 52.45 8.92 44.74
CA LEU A 2 51.24 9.65 44.37
C LEU A 2 51.59 11.13 44.22
N THR A 3 51.09 11.77 43.17
CA THR A 3 50.93 13.23 43.00
C THR A 3 49.81 13.39 41.96
N SER A 4 48.54 13.72 42.24
CA SER A 4 47.89 14.81 42.98
C SER A 4 48.23 16.21 42.47
N THR A 5 47.34 16.76 41.62
CA THR A 5 47.11 18.19 41.49
C THR A 5 45.62 18.49 41.45
N ARG A 6 45.19 19.32 42.41
CA ARG A 6 43.83 19.88 42.59
C ARG A 6 43.80 21.28 41.98
N HIS A 7 42.65 21.67 41.42
CA HIS A 7 42.16 23.06 41.43
C HIS A 7 40.63 23.00 41.56
N ARG A 8 40.07 23.18 42.76
CA ARG A 8 39.60 24.43 43.38
C ARG A 8 38.50 25.15 42.58
N SER A 9 37.30 24.99 43.13
CA SER A 9 36.03 25.65 42.88
C SER A 9 36.07 27.16 43.14
N ALA A 10 35.26 27.91 42.43
CA ALA A 10 34.75 29.22 42.85
C ALA A 10 33.23 29.27 42.61
N SER A 11 32.52 29.58 43.68
CA SER A 11 31.08 29.85 43.77
C SER A 11 30.90 31.34 44.01
N ALA A 12 29.89 31.95 43.39
CA ALA A 12 29.14 33.15 43.80
C ALA A 12 28.47 33.76 42.55
N ALA A 13 27.27 34.31 42.55
CA ALA A 13 26.20 34.44 43.53
C ALA A 13 24.93 34.87 42.76
N ARG A 14 23.80 34.72 43.44
CA ARG A 14 22.43 35.03 43.01
C ARG A 14 22.20 36.54 42.88
N THR A 15 21.32 36.91 41.95
CA THR A 15 20.35 37.99 42.14
C THR A 15 19.05 37.63 41.40
N SER A 16 17.94 37.91 42.08
CA SER A 16 16.57 37.54 41.74
C SER A 16 15.74 38.83 41.54
N LEU A 17 14.47 38.63 41.14
CA LEU A 17 13.34 39.58 40.99
C LEU A 17 13.20 40.24 39.60
N ALA A 18 12.01 40.36 38.99
CA ALA A 18 10.64 40.01 39.41
C ALA A 18 9.66 39.97 38.22
N LEU A 19 8.58 39.19 38.44
CA LEU A 19 7.17 39.27 38.02
C LEU A 19 6.74 40.13 36.82
N GLY A 20 5.87 39.53 36.00
CA GLY A 20 4.89 40.23 35.16
C GLY A 20 3.93 39.28 34.45
N ALA A 21 2.97 38.70 35.18
CA ALA A 21 1.83 37.99 34.60
C ALA A 21 0.68 38.98 34.35
N ALA A 22 0.07 38.95 33.17
CA ALA A 22 -1.21 39.59 32.91
C ALA A 22 -2.06 38.67 32.03
N ALA A 23 -2.91 37.89 32.70
CA ALA A 23 -4.07 37.26 32.11
C ALA A 23 -5.23 38.27 32.15
N LEU A 24 -5.94 38.44 31.03
CA LEU A 24 -7.21 39.15 30.98
C LEU A 24 -8.26 38.22 30.38
N LEU A 25 -9.00 37.59 31.28
CA LEU A 25 -10.32 37.02 31.02
C LEU A 25 -11.35 38.15 31.04
N VAL A 26 -12.21 38.21 30.01
CA VAL A 26 -13.51 38.86 30.10
C VAL A 26 -14.57 37.83 29.71
N LEU A 27 -15.53 37.64 30.62
CA LEU A 27 -16.65 36.72 30.52
C LEU A 27 -17.91 37.42 29.96
N ALA A 28 -18.72 36.59 29.30
CA ALA A 28 -20.18 36.60 29.21
C ALA A 28 -20.89 37.51 28.19
N GLY A 29 -21.65 36.84 27.32
CA GLY A 29 -22.75 37.41 26.53
C GLY A 29 -23.44 36.33 25.71
N CYS A 30 -24.31 35.52 26.33
CA CYS A 30 -25.27 34.67 25.62
C CYS A 30 -26.34 35.54 24.97
N SER A 31 -26.64 35.35 23.68
CA SER A 31 -27.93 35.63 23.05
C SER A 31 -27.94 35.07 21.61
N SER A 32 -28.64 33.97 21.39
CA SER A 32 -29.06 33.56 20.05
C SER A 32 -30.35 34.30 19.66
N PRO A 33 -30.51 34.67 18.39
CA PRO A 33 -31.81 34.55 17.76
C PRO A 33 -31.74 33.84 16.39
N SER A 34 -32.57 32.81 16.28
CA SER A 34 -33.49 32.42 15.20
C SER A 34 -33.16 32.59 13.71
N GLU A 35 -33.58 31.55 12.96
CA GLU A 35 -33.53 31.31 11.50
C GLU A 35 -34.09 32.39 10.54
N SER A 36 -33.36 32.55 9.42
CA SER A 36 -33.77 32.62 7.98
C SER A 36 -34.77 33.68 7.45
N PRO A 37 -34.83 33.96 6.12
CA PRO A 37 -33.89 33.74 4.99
C PRO A 37 -33.65 35.02 4.14
N GLY A 38 -32.58 35.07 3.34
CA GLY A 38 -32.41 36.11 2.32
C GLY A 38 -31.21 35.88 1.40
N THR A 39 -31.48 35.50 0.14
CA THR A 39 -30.53 35.56 -1.00
C THR A 39 -30.44 37.03 -1.48
N PRO A 40 -29.33 37.47 -2.10
CA PRO A 40 -29.10 37.21 -3.54
C PRO A 40 -27.63 36.98 -3.96
N ALA A 41 -27.47 36.26 -5.09
CA ALA A 41 -26.49 36.41 -6.20
C ALA A 41 -24.98 36.64 -5.91
N ALA A 42 -23.99 36.24 -6.71
CA ALA A 42 -23.76 35.37 -7.87
C ALA A 42 -22.24 35.51 -8.18
N SER A 43 -21.72 34.62 -9.05
CA SER A 43 -20.45 34.69 -9.80
C SER A 43 -19.17 34.09 -9.18
N GLY A 44 -18.53 33.23 -9.97
CA GLY A 44 -17.22 32.61 -9.72
C GLY A 44 -17.14 31.22 -10.36
N GLU A 45 -16.63 31.17 -11.58
CA GLU A 45 -16.77 30.10 -12.56
C GLU A 45 -16.09 28.76 -12.23
N ALA A 46 -16.72 27.71 -12.75
CA ALA A 46 -16.27 26.32 -12.76
C ALA A 46 -15.15 26.10 -13.78
N GLY A 47 -14.03 25.53 -13.33
CA GLY A 47 -13.02 24.90 -14.20
C GLY A 47 -13.48 23.50 -14.57
N GLY A 48 -13.73 23.28 -15.86
CA GLY A 48 -14.30 22.05 -16.41
C GLY A 48 -13.39 20.83 -16.22
N ALA A 49 -13.86 19.87 -15.44
CA ALA A 49 -13.46 18.48 -15.59
C ALA A 49 -14.09 17.93 -16.88
N ALA A 50 -13.27 17.35 -17.75
CA ALA A 50 -13.71 16.70 -18.97
C ALA A 50 -14.56 15.47 -18.62
N SER A 51 -15.88 15.63 -18.59
CA SER A 51 -16.83 14.50 -18.62
C SER A 51 -16.77 13.83 -19.99
N SER A 52 -16.02 12.74 -20.08
CA SER A 52 -16.18 11.76 -21.13
C SER A 52 -17.58 11.15 -21.01
N SER A 53 -18.45 11.49 -21.96
CA SER A 53 -19.78 10.92 -22.11
C SER A 53 -19.68 9.54 -22.76
N ALA A 54 -19.51 8.50 -21.94
CA ALA A 54 -19.80 7.14 -22.35
C ALA A 54 -21.31 6.88 -22.16
N GLN A 55 -22.10 7.17 -23.21
CA GLN A 55 -23.44 6.62 -23.34
C GLN A 55 -23.34 5.15 -23.75
N GLY A 56 -23.72 4.26 -22.83
CA GLY A 56 -23.79 2.82 -23.04
C GLY A 56 -24.04 2.16 -21.69
N GLY A 57 -25.29 2.17 -21.24
CA GLY A 57 -25.69 1.53 -19.98
C GLY A 57 -25.60 0.00 -20.11
N ALA A 58 -24.40 -0.55 -19.98
CA ALA A 58 -24.24 -1.94 -19.62
C ALA A 58 -24.78 -2.08 -18.19
N THR A 59 -25.87 -2.82 -18.03
CA THR A 59 -26.28 -3.36 -16.74
C THR A 59 -25.19 -4.34 -16.31
N HIS A 60 -24.14 -3.84 -15.67
CA HIS A 60 -23.17 -4.70 -15.01
C HIS A 60 -23.89 -5.36 -13.83
N PRO A 61 -24.00 -6.70 -13.78
CA PRO A 61 -24.48 -7.34 -12.57
C PRO A 61 -23.51 -6.96 -11.44
N SER A 62 -24.01 -6.26 -10.42
CA SER A 62 -23.23 -5.74 -9.29
C SER A 62 -22.84 -6.84 -8.28
N GLY A 63 -22.79 -8.09 -8.72
CA GLY A 63 -22.63 -9.27 -7.88
C GLY A 63 -21.43 -10.14 -8.26
N PRO A 64 -21.13 -11.16 -7.46
CA PRO A 64 -20.09 -12.14 -7.78
C PRO A 64 -20.36 -12.81 -9.14
N GLY A 65 -19.35 -12.83 -10.02
CA GLY A 65 -19.44 -13.49 -11.34
C GLY A 65 -18.20 -13.25 -12.20
N LYS A 66 -18.04 -14.04 -13.27
CA LYS A 66 -16.90 -14.02 -14.23
C LYS A 66 -16.81 -12.74 -15.08
N GLY A 67 -17.64 -11.73 -14.83
CA GLY A 67 -17.82 -10.58 -15.70
C GLY A 67 -18.86 -10.85 -16.80
N PRO A 68 -18.85 -10.08 -17.90
CA PRO A 68 -19.74 -10.30 -19.03
C PRO A 68 -19.51 -11.68 -19.67
N GLU A 69 -20.52 -12.18 -20.41
CA GLU A 69 -20.37 -13.42 -21.16
C GLU A 69 -19.16 -13.33 -22.13
N CYS A 70 -18.45 -14.43 -22.27
CA CYS A 70 -17.30 -14.54 -23.17
C CYS A 70 -17.79 -14.60 -24.62
N PRO A 71 -17.52 -13.60 -25.47
CA PRO A 71 -17.99 -13.59 -26.85
C PRO A 71 -17.12 -14.46 -27.79
N GLU A 72 -15.96 -14.92 -27.31
CA GLU A 72 -14.94 -15.65 -28.06
C GLU A 72 -14.80 -17.10 -27.57
N ASP A 73 -13.99 -17.91 -28.26
CA ASP A 73 -13.72 -19.31 -27.88
C ASP A 73 -12.94 -19.44 -26.56
N THR A 74 -12.25 -18.39 -26.12
CA THR A 74 -11.41 -18.40 -24.91
C THR A 74 -11.40 -17.02 -24.26
N CYS A 75 -11.81 -16.97 -22.99
CA CYS A 75 -11.69 -15.78 -22.16
C CYS A 75 -11.01 -16.10 -20.83
N MET A 76 -10.49 -15.05 -20.20
CA MET A 76 -9.89 -15.10 -18.89
C MET A 76 -10.52 -14.00 -18.04
N SER A 77 -10.92 -14.36 -16.82
CA SER A 77 -11.42 -13.43 -15.82
C SER A 77 -10.33 -13.16 -14.78
N LEU A 78 -10.05 -11.88 -14.54
CA LEU A 78 -9.07 -11.41 -13.57
C LEU A 78 -9.81 -10.58 -12.51
N ALA A 79 -9.67 -10.96 -11.24
CA ALA A 79 -10.03 -10.10 -10.12
C ALA A 79 -8.76 -9.39 -9.61
N VAL A 80 -8.82 -8.07 -9.50
CA VAL A 80 -7.77 -7.27 -8.84
C VAL A 80 -8.39 -6.51 -7.69
N SER A 81 -7.82 -6.63 -6.50
CA SER A 81 -8.20 -5.80 -5.36
C SER A 81 -7.21 -4.66 -5.18
N GLY A 82 -7.67 -3.60 -4.50
CA GLY A 82 -6.78 -2.59 -3.96
C GLY A 82 -5.97 -3.11 -2.78
N ASP A 83 -5.39 -2.16 -2.07
CA ASP A 83 -4.36 -2.38 -1.08
C ASP A 83 -4.81 -3.16 0.15
N LEU A 84 -3.99 -4.14 0.53
CA LEU A 84 -3.96 -4.72 1.87
C LEU A 84 -3.23 -3.75 2.80
N LEU A 85 -3.92 -2.64 3.09
CA LEU A 85 -3.47 -1.57 3.97
C LEU A 85 -4.20 -1.66 5.31
N LEU A 86 -3.48 -2.04 6.36
CA LEU A 86 -4.08 -2.25 7.66
C LEU A 86 -3.64 -1.17 8.62
N HIS A 87 -4.61 -0.45 9.19
CA HIS A 87 -4.40 0.38 10.37
C HIS A 87 -4.71 -0.41 11.64
N GLU A 88 -4.17 0.04 12.77
CA GLU A 88 -4.37 -0.62 14.07
C GLU A 88 -5.85 -0.77 14.45
N GLY A 89 -6.66 0.25 14.17
CA GLY A 89 -8.10 0.20 14.43
C GLY A 89 -8.82 -0.92 13.66
N LEU A 90 -8.26 -1.37 12.53
CA LEU A 90 -8.77 -2.49 11.75
C LEU A 90 -8.26 -3.82 12.31
N TRP A 91 -6.95 -4.06 12.36
CA TRP A 91 -6.43 -5.38 12.73
C TRP A 91 -6.74 -5.79 14.16
N SER A 92 -6.87 -4.84 15.09
CA SER A 92 -7.17 -5.13 16.50
C SER A 92 -8.52 -5.83 16.67
N ARG A 93 -9.44 -5.69 15.70
CA ARG A 93 -10.74 -6.37 15.69
C ARG A 93 -10.66 -7.86 15.37
N PHE A 94 -9.52 -8.30 14.86
CA PHE A 94 -9.26 -9.67 14.43
C PHE A 94 -8.27 -10.39 15.35
N ALA A 95 -7.90 -9.79 16.49
CA ALA A 95 -7.04 -10.44 17.47
C ALA A 95 -7.74 -11.66 18.07
N VAL A 96 -7.00 -12.76 18.18
CA VAL A 96 -7.48 -14.05 18.70
C VAL A 96 -6.51 -14.60 19.74
N ASP A 97 -6.96 -15.59 20.53
CA ASP A 97 -6.09 -16.31 21.47
C ASP A 97 -5.25 -17.36 20.71
N PRO A 98 -3.91 -17.23 20.66
CA PRO A 98 -3.04 -18.19 19.99
C PRO A 98 -3.19 -19.63 20.51
N ALA A 99 -3.60 -19.82 21.77
CA ALA A 99 -3.83 -21.14 22.34
C ALA A 99 -5.01 -21.88 21.68
N THR A 100 -5.88 -21.16 20.96
CA THR A 100 -7.08 -21.70 20.29
C THR A 100 -7.05 -21.57 18.77
N HIS A 101 -6.00 -20.96 18.20
CA HIS A 101 -5.87 -20.64 16.77
C HIS A 101 -4.50 -21.06 16.21
N ASP A 102 -4.02 -22.25 16.57
CA ASP A 102 -2.77 -22.82 16.05
C ASP A 102 -1.54 -21.89 16.15
N GLY A 103 -1.49 -21.07 17.20
CA GLY A 103 -0.42 -20.10 17.44
C GLY A 103 -0.55 -18.76 16.70
N ALA A 104 -1.62 -18.56 15.91
CA ALA A 104 -1.90 -17.28 15.25
C ALA A 104 -2.36 -16.22 16.25
N ASN A 105 -1.91 -14.97 16.06
CA ASN A 105 -2.33 -13.85 16.89
C ASN A 105 -3.57 -13.13 16.33
N PHE A 106 -3.84 -13.33 15.04
CA PHE A 106 -4.96 -12.71 14.33
C PHE A 106 -5.65 -13.71 13.39
N ASP A 107 -6.97 -13.63 13.31
CA ASP A 107 -7.79 -14.33 12.31
C ASP A 107 -8.48 -13.31 11.38
N PHE A 108 -7.93 -13.13 10.18
CA PHE A 108 -8.47 -12.24 9.17
C PHE A 108 -9.47 -12.92 8.22
N ALA A 109 -9.82 -14.19 8.39
CA ALA A 109 -10.79 -14.85 7.51
C ALA A 109 -12.13 -14.09 7.41
N PRO A 110 -12.69 -13.50 8.51
CA PRO A 110 -13.90 -12.71 8.41
C PRO A 110 -13.74 -11.41 7.60
N LEU A 111 -12.53 -10.81 7.55
CA LEU A 111 -12.25 -9.62 6.76
C LEU A 111 -12.47 -9.88 5.26
N PHE A 112 -12.13 -11.07 4.79
CA PHE A 112 -12.25 -11.46 3.39
C PHE A 112 -13.57 -12.15 3.03
N ALA A 113 -14.43 -12.46 4.00
CA ALA A 113 -15.60 -13.31 3.79
C ALA A 113 -16.49 -12.87 2.61
N HIS A 114 -16.69 -11.56 2.44
CA HIS A 114 -17.49 -10.99 1.35
C HIS A 114 -16.76 -10.87 0.02
N GLN A 115 -15.43 -10.98 0.01
CA GLN A 115 -14.61 -10.97 -1.20
C GLN A 115 -14.55 -12.38 -1.83
N ARG A 116 -14.56 -13.44 -1.01
CA ARG A 116 -14.40 -14.84 -1.47
C ARG A 116 -15.26 -15.21 -2.68
N PRO A 117 -16.55 -14.84 -2.78
CA PRO A 117 -17.35 -15.17 -3.96
C PRO A 117 -16.85 -14.51 -5.26
N TYR A 118 -16.22 -13.33 -5.17
CA TYR A 118 -15.63 -12.67 -6.34
C TYR A 118 -14.32 -13.36 -6.74
N LEU A 119 -13.46 -13.64 -5.75
CA LEU A 119 -12.17 -14.29 -5.98
C LEU A 119 -12.35 -15.70 -6.55
N ALA A 120 -13.25 -16.50 -5.97
CA ALA A 120 -13.52 -17.87 -6.40
C ALA A 120 -14.14 -17.97 -7.81
N ASN A 121 -14.72 -16.88 -8.31
CA ASN A 121 -15.30 -16.83 -9.65
C ASN A 121 -14.32 -16.28 -10.69
N ALA A 122 -13.18 -15.72 -10.31
CA ALA A 122 -12.14 -15.32 -11.23
C ALA A 122 -11.23 -16.50 -11.58
N ASP A 123 -10.63 -16.48 -12.77
CA ASP A 123 -9.62 -17.47 -13.15
C ASP A 123 -8.25 -17.15 -12.52
N VAL A 124 -8.02 -15.86 -12.20
CA VAL A 124 -6.90 -15.38 -11.38
C VAL A 124 -7.36 -14.25 -10.47
N ALA A 125 -6.94 -14.25 -9.21
CA ALA A 125 -7.13 -13.16 -8.28
C ALA A 125 -5.80 -12.58 -7.79
N VAL A 126 -5.63 -11.26 -7.94
CA VAL A 126 -4.41 -10.53 -7.57
C VAL A 126 -4.73 -9.47 -6.52
N CYS A 127 -4.02 -9.53 -5.39
CA CYS A 127 -4.09 -8.49 -4.36
C CYS A 127 -2.99 -7.44 -4.55
N GLN A 128 -3.06 -6.32 -3.85
CA GLN A 128 -1.93 -5.41 -3.67
C GLN A 128 -1.51 -5.50 -2.20
N ALA A 129 -0.28 -5.92 -1.91
CA ALA A 129 0.30 -6.00 -0.58
C ALA A 129 1.13 -4.73 -0.28
N GLU A 130 0.46 -3.70 0.23
CA GLU A 130 1.05 -2.36 0.30
C GLU A 130 2.05 -2.22 1.43
N THR A 131 1.76 -2.85 2.55
CA THR A 131 2.51 -2.69 3.79
C THR A 131 3.40 -3.90 4.07
N PRO A 132 4.59 -3.70 4.64
CA PRO A 132 5.41 -4.80 5.07
C PRO A 132 4.76 -5.49 6.27
N VAL A 133 4.93 -6.80 6.35
CA VAL A 133 4.44 -7.59 7.49
C VAL A 133 5.51 -7.76 8.56
N ALA A 134 5.10 -7.84 9.82
CA ALA A 134 5.94 -8.10 10.97
C ALA A 134 6.25 -9.59 11.12
N ARG A 135 7.06 -9.93 12.13
CA ARG A 135 7.12 -11.30 12.65
C ARG A 135 5.82 -11.62 13.38
N ALA A 136 5.48 -12.90 13.48
CA ALA A 136 4.39 -13.34 14.36
C ALA A 136 4.67 -12.86 15.80
N GLY A 137 3.68 -12.27 16.46
CA GLY A 137 3.82 -11.61 17.76
C GLY A 137 4.37 -10.17 17.73
N GLY A 138 4.71 -9.64 16.55
CA GLY A 138 5.10 -8.24 16.36
C GLY A 138 6.60 -7.96 16.54
N PRO A 139 6.98 -6.71 16.89
CA PRO A 139 6.09 -5.58 17.16
C PRO A 139 5.30 -5.15 15.92
N TYR A 140 4.05 -4.72 16.11
CA TYR A 140 3.20 -4.21 15.04
C TYR A 140 3.16 -2.68 15.08
N THR A 141 3.19 -2.06 13.90
CA THR A 141 3.07 -0.60 13.76
C THR A 141 2.16 -0.26 12.60
N ALA A 142 1.36 0.79 12.76
CA ALA A 142 0.48 1.32 11.72
C ALA A 142 1.11 2.60 11.13
N TYR A 143 0.31 3.37 10.40
CA TYR A 143 0.69 4.69 9.92
C TYR A 143 1.43 5.52 11.00
N PRO A 144 2.53 6.21 10.65
CA PRO A 144 3.06 6.42 9.29
C PRO A 144 4.08 5.37 8.80
N GLU A 145 4.51 4.44 9.66
CA GLU A 145 5.51 3.43 9.31
C GLU A 145 4.97 2.05 9.65
N PHE A 146 4.45 1.35 8.64
CA PHE A 146 3.72 0.11 8.83
C PHE A 146 4.65 -1.07 9.11
N ASN A 147 4.15 -2.00 9.91
CA ASN A 147 4.69 -3.34 10.15
C ASN A 147 3.51 -4.21 10.62
N VAL A 148 2.71 -4.70 9.68
CA VAL A 148 1.36 -5.22 9.96
C VAL A 148 1.38 -6.70 10.34
N PRO A 149 0.34 -7.26 10.97
CA PRO A 149 0.31 -8.69 11.30
C PRO A 149 0.47 -9.61 10.07
N PRO A 150 1.42 -10.57 10.07
CA PRO A 150 1.69 -11.41 8.89
C PRO A 150 0.56 -12.37 8.52
N GLU A 151 -0.34 -12.67 9.46
CA GLU A 151 -1.50 -13.54 9.25
C GLU A 151 -2.42 -13.03 8.11
N ILE A 152 -2.34 -11.75 7.74
CA ILE A 152 -3.11 -11.18 6.63
C ILE A 152 -2.81 -11.84 5.28
N LEU A 153 -1.54 -12.18 5.02
CA LEU A 153 -1.14 -12.79 3.74
C LEU A 153 -1.63 -14.24 3.64
N ARG A 154 -1.62 -14.97 4.75
CA ARG A 154 -2.22 -16.31 4.81
C ARG A 154 -3.72 -16.24 4.57
N ALA A 155 -4.42 -15.32 5.24
CA ALA A 155 -5.84 -15.12 5.07
C ALA A 155 -6.20 -14.67 3.64
N ALA A 156 -5.36 -13.87 2.98
CA ALA A 156 -5.52 -13.53 1.56
C ALA A 156 -5.42 -14.78 0.68
N LYS A 157 -4.43 -15.65 0.89
CA LYS A 157 -4.36 -16.92 0.17
C LYS A 157 -5.62 -17.77 0.38
N ASP A 158 -6.02 -17.95 1.64
CA ASP A 158 -7.17 -18.80 2.00
C ASP A 158 -8.51 -18.20 1.51
N ALA A 159 -8.57 -16.89 1.27
CA ALA A 159 -9.70 -16.22 0.65
C ALA A 159 -9.83 -16.50 -0.86
N GLY A 160 -8.73 -16.87 -1.52
CA GLY A 160 -8.68 -17.21 -2.94
C GLY A 160 -7.79 -16.32 -3.79
N TYR A 161 -6.91 -15.50 -3.20
CA TYR A 161 -5.89 -14.80 -3.99
C TYR A 161 -4.81 -15.78 -4.48
N ASP A 162 -4.40 -15.62 -5.74
CA ASP A 162 -3.33 -16.40 -6.35
C ASP A 162 -1.97 -15.71 -6.22
N ALA A 163 -2.00 -14.37 -6.30
CA ALA A 163 -0.82 -13.54 -6.30
C ALA A 163 -1.07 -12.20 -5.63
N CYS A 164 0.01 -11.47 -5.34
CA CYS A 164 -0.04 -10.09 -4.93
C CYS A 164 1.06 -9.26 -5.60
N THR A 165 0.74 -8.03 -6.01
CA THR A 165 1.76 -7.03 -6.27
C THR A 165 2.22 -6.41 -4.95
N SER A 166 3.44 -5.91 -4.86
CA SER A 166 3.98 -5.35 -3.60
C SER A 166 4.77 -4.06 -3.78
N ALA A 167 4.91 -3.56 -5.01
CA ALA A 167 5.45 -2.23 -5.24
C ALA A 167 4.44 -1.20 -4.72
N SER A 168 4.80 -0.50 -3.64
CA SER A 168 4.01 0.57 -3.03
C SER A 168 4.94 1.65 -2.47
N ASN A 169 4.34 2.75 -2.03
CA ASN A 169 5.03 3.77 -1.25
C ASN A 169 5.48 3.29 0.15
N HIS A 170 4.79 2.31 0.73
CA HIS A 170 5.09 1.75 2.06
C HIS A 170 6.00 0.51 2.03
N ALA A 171 6.36 0.00 0.84
CA ALA A 171 7.10 -1.26 0.69
C ALA A 171 8.41 -1.33 1.51
N VAL A 172 9.04 -0.18 1.76
CA VAL A 172 10.34 -0.08 2.47
C VAL A 172 10.22 0.52 3.87
N ASP A 173 9.02 0.58 4.46
CA ASP A 173 8.83 1.16 5.81
C ASP A 173 9.71 0.50 6.87
N GLN A 174 9.92 -0.82 6.74
CA GLN A 174 10.77 -1.63 7.61
C GLN A 174 12.14 -1.95 6.98
N GLY A 175 12.54 -1.17 5.98
CA GLY A 175 13.77 -1.34 5.22
C GLY A 175 13.86 -2.69 4.49
N VAL A 176 15.09 -3.08 4.13
CA VAL A 176 15.38 -4.31 3.37
C VAL A 176 14.88 -5.56 4.10
N GLU A 177 15.06 -5.62 5.43
CA GLU A 177 14.58 -6.76 6.23
C GLU A 177 13.05 -6.88 6.21
N GLY A 178 12.34 -5.75 6.10
CA GLY A 178 10.89 -5.71 5.91
C GLY A 178 10.45 -6.28 4.58
N VAL A 179 11.12 -5.86 3.50
CA VAL A 179 10.87 -6.36 2.14
C VAL A 179 11.10 -7.87 2.08
N GLU A 180 12.26 -8.35 2.54
CA GLU A 180 12.61 -9.76 2.51
C GLU A 180 11.65 -10.61 3.37
N ARG A 181 11.24 -10.08 4.53
CA ARG A 181 10.25 -10.75 5.38
C ARG A 181 8.88 -10.84 4.71
N THR A 182 8.46 -9.78 4.03
CA THR A 182 7.16 -9.75 3.34
C THR A 182 7.14 -10.74 2.18
N ILE A 183 8.20 -10.75 1.37
CA ILE A 183 8.38 -11.72 0.28
C ILE A 183 8.38 -13.16 0.80
N SER A 184 9.19 -13.47 1.81
CA SER A 184 9.22 -14.82 2.36
C SER A 184 7.90 -15.24 3.02
N THR A 185 7.11 -14.28 3.52
CA THR A 185 5.76 -14.57 4.06
C THR A 185 4.76 -14.85 2.94
N MET A 186 4.82 -14.13 1.82
CA MET A 186 4.02 -14.44 0.62
C MET A 186 4.40 -15.81 0.04
N ASP A 187 5.70 -16.11 -0.07
CA ASP A 187 6.21 -17.42 -0.52
C ASP A 187 5.68 -18.55 0.38
N ALA A 188 5.75 -18.38 1.71
CA ALA A 188 5.27 -19.36 2.67
C ALA A 188 3.74 -19.54 2.64
N ALA A 189 2.99 -18.48 2.30
CA ALA A 189 1.55 -18.54 2.08
C ALA A 189 1.19 -19.20 0.74
N GLY A 190 2.12 -19.31 -0.21
CA GLY A 190 1.84 -19.78 -1.57
C GLY A 190 1.16 -18.72 -2.45
N LEU A 191 1.42 -17.44 -2.16
CA LEU A 191 1.06 -16.32 -3.02
C LEU A 191 2.24 -16.05 -3.96
N GLN A 192 1.99 -16.07 -5.27
CA GLN A 192 2.97 -15.50 -6.20
C GLN A 192 3.08 -13.99 -5.95
N HIS A 193 4.21 -13.39 -6.29
CA HIS A 193 4.37 -11.95 -6.12
C HIS A 193 5.30 -11.31 -7.14
N THR A 194 5.15 -9.99 -7.26
CA THR A 194 5.98 -9.12 -8.10
C THR A 194 6.00 -7.69 -7.52
N GLY A 195 7.00 -6.90 -7.91
CA GLY A 195 7.14 -5.50 -7.54
C GLY A 195 8.08 -5.20 -6.38
N SER A 196 8.42 -6.20 -5.56
CA SER A 196 9.47 -6.12 -4.54
C SER A 196 10.26 -7.41 -4.53
N TYR A 197 11.58 -7.33 -4.32
CA TYR A 197 12.47 -8.47 -4.51
C TYR A 197 13.49 -8.65 -3.39
N ALA A 198 13.71 -9.91 -2.98
CA ALA A 198 14.74 -10.26 -2.01
C ALA A 198 16.13 -10.31 -2.68
N ARG A 199 16.18 -10.66 -3.97
CA ARG A 199 17.42 -10.79 -4.76
C ARG A 199 17.23 -10.18 -6.14
N GLU A 200 18.29 -9.61 -6.69
CA GLU A 200 18.31 -8.97 -8.02
C GLU A 200 17.79 -9.90 -9.12
N ARG A 201 18.26 -11.16 -9.13
CA ARG A 201 17.83 -12.15 -10.13
C ARG A 201 16.31 -12.39 -10.13
N ASP A 202 15.65 -12.18 -8.99
CA ASP A 202 14.21 -12.42 -8.85
C ASP A 202 13.45 -11.25 -9.50
N ALA A 203 14.02 -10.03 -9.54
CA ALA A 203 13.49 -8.86 -10.26
C ALA A 203 13.51 -9.01 -11.79
N GLU A 204 14.35 -9.91 -12.30
CA GLU A 204 14.43 -10.24 -13.72
C GLU A 204 13.43 -11.33 -14.15
N GLN A 205 12.80 -12.03 -13.20
CA GLN A 205 11.83 -13.08 -13.47
C GLN A 205 10.41 -12.50 -13.44
N PRO A 206 9.69 -12.47 -14.58
CA PRO A 206 8.31 -12.02 -14.58
C PRO A 206 7.42 -13.00 -13.82
N MET A 207 6.50 -12.49 -13.01
CA MET A 207 5.45 -13.30 -12.41
C MET A 207 4.43 -13.68 -13.49
N ILE A 208 4.26 -14.99 -13.71
CA ILE A 208 3.31 -15.56 -14.66
C ILE A 208 2.44 -16.59 -13.93
N VAL A 209 1.14 -16.35 -13.90
CA VAL A 209 0.13 -17.22 -13.31
C VAL A 209 -0.51 -18.05 -14.42
N ASP A 210 -0.49 -19.38 -14.25
CA ASP A 210 -1.21 -20.30 -15.14
C ASP A 210 -2.70 -20.30 -14.77
N THR A 211 -3.56 -20.21 -15.78
CA THR A 211 -5.02 -20.25 -15.64
C THR A 211 -5.59 -21.40 -16.46
N PRO A 212 -6.87 -21.79 -16.27
CA PRO A 212 -7.51 -22.80 -17.10
C PRO A 212 -7.54 -22.48 -18.61
N THR A 213 -7.43 -21.20 -18.97
CA THR A 213 -7.62 -20.70 -20.34
C THR A 213 -6.39 -20.01 -20.94
N GLY A 214 -5.28 -19.91 -20.20
CA GLY A 214 -4.04 -19.32 -20.68
C GLY A 214 -3.10 -18.93 -19.55
N ARG A 215 -2.13 -18.07 -19.85
CA ARG A 215 -1.12 -17.61 -18.89
C ARG A 215 -1.16 -16.10 -18.77
N LEU A 216 -1.32 -15.60 -17.55
CA LEU A 216 -1.39 -14.17 -17.23
C LEU A 216 -0.09 -13.73 -16.57
N ALA A 217 0.53 -12.68 -17.08
CA ALA A 217 1.60 -11.99 -16.39
C ALA A 217 1.12 -10.66 -15.80
N VAL A 218 1.68 -10.30 -14.65
CA VAL A 218 1.46 -8.98 -14.04
C VAL A 218 2.78 -8.25 -13.95
N VAL A 219 2.78 -7.02 -14.46
CA VAL A 219 3.84 -6.04 -14.26
C VAL A 219 3.31 -4.95 -13.33
N THR A 220 4.13 -4.49 -12.41
CA THR A 220 3.74 -3.48 -11.41
C THR A 220 4.86 -2.48 -11.21
N GLY A 221 4.57 -1.44 -10.45
CA GLY A 221 5.54 -0.46 -10.02
C GLY A 221 4.87 0.66 -9.25
N THR A 222 5.67 1.39 -8.48
CA THR A 222 5.20 2.51 -7.68
C THR A 222 5.94 3.81 -7.96
N ASN A 223 5.23 4.94 -7.87
CA ASN A 223 5.79 6.27 -8.08
C ASN A 223 6.53 6.83 -6.86
N SER A 224 6.25 6.35 -5.64
CA SER A 224 6.79 6.90 -4.38
C SER A 224 7.35 5.80 -3.49
N LEU A 225 8.22 6.16 -2.53
CA LEU A 225 8.64 5.33 -1.38
C LEU A 225 8.51 6.13 -0.07
N ASN A 226 7.63 7.14 -0.05
CA ASN A 226 7.50 8.09 1.06
C ASN A 226 8.84 8.73 1.46
N GLU A 227 9.63 9.08 0.45
CA GLU A 227 10.99 9.66 0.57
C GLU A 227 12.00 8.77 1.33
N LYS A 228 11.66 7.51 1.59
CA LYS A 228 12.57 6.53 2.16
C LYS A 228 13.54 6.02 1.08
N PRO A 229 14.81 5.81 1.43
CA PRO A 229 15.77 5.24 0.50
C PRO A 229 15.47 3.75 0.30
N GLN A 230 15.61 3.29 -0.95
CA GLN A 230 15.88 1.87 -1.23
C GLN A 230 17.38 1.65 -1.37
N ASP A 231 17.85 0.46 -1.02
CA ASP A 231 19.26 0.10 -1.03
C ASP A 231 19.81 -0.13 -2.44
N THR A 232 18.98 -0.68 -3.34
CA THR A 232 19.33 -0.96 -4.73
C THR A 232 18.19 -0.59 -5.68
N PRO A 233 18.47 -0.29 -6.97
CA PRO A 233 17.43 0.06 -7.93
C PRO A 233 16.44 -1.08 -8.24
N TRP A 234 16.87 -2.33 -8.12
CA TRP A 234 16.06 -3.52 -8.40
C TRP A 234 15.18 -3.94 -7.22
N ARG A 235 15.35 -3.34 -6.04
CA ARG A 235 14.66 -3.76 -4.81
C ARG A 235 13.15 -3.68 -4.94
N ILE A 236 12.67 -2.53 -5.45
CA ILE A 236 11.26 -2.22 -5.68
C ILE A 236 11.12 -1.76 -7.12
N ASP A 237 10.16 -2.31 -7.85
CA ASP A 237 9.84 -1.81 -9.19
C ASP A 237 9.28 -0.39 -9.10
N ARG A 238 9.93 0.54 -9.81
CA ARG A 238 9.61 1.96 -9.79
C ARG A 238 8.87 2.34 -11.07
N LEU A 239 7.95 3.30 -10.96
CA LEU A 239 7.25 3.98 -12.05
C LEU A 239 7.09 5.46 -11.67
N ARG A 240 8.23 6.17 -11.57
CA ARG A 240 8.27 7.55 -11.07
C ARG A 240 7.80 8.57 -12.11
N ASP A 241 7.30 9.70 -11.63
CA ASP A 241 6.87 10.82 -12.47
C ASP A 241 8.09 11.58 -13.05
N GLY A 242 8.19 11.62 -14.38
CA GLY A 242 9.24 12.34 -15.08
C GLY A 242 9.11 13.87 -14.99
N ALA A 243 7.93 14.38 -14.62
CA ALA A 243 7.71 15.80 -14.37
C ALA A 243 8.26 16.26 -13.01
N ASP A 244 8.57 15.35 -12.09
CA ASP A 244 9.25 15.69 -10.84
C ASP A 244 10.71 16.06 -11.16
N PRO A 245 11.15 17.32 -10.91
CA PRO A 245 12.52 17.75 -11.21
C PRO A 245 13.60 17.02 -10.39
N ARG A 246 13.21 16.34 -9.29
CA ARG A 246 14.11 15.48 -8.51
C ARG A 246 14.37 14.14 -9.20
N ILE A 247 13.48 13.71 -10.09
CA ILE A 247 13.55 12.44 -10.81
C ILE A 247 14.07 12.64 -12.24
N GLY A 248 13.43 13.54 -12.99
CA GLY A 248 13.72 13.83 -14.39
C GLY A 248 13.20 12.76 -15.37
N GLU A 249 12.96 13.18 -16.61
CA GLU A 249 12.39 12.35 -17.68
C GLU A 249 13.22 11.09 -18.00
N ASP A 250 14.54 11.17 -17.91
CA ASP A 250 15.43 10.04 -18.21
C ASP A 250 15.26 8.89 -17.21
N THR A 251 15.15 9.22 -15.93
CA THR A 251 14.92 8.24 -14.85
C THR A 251 13.54 7.62 -14.98
N ALA A 252 12.50 8.43 -15.20
CA ALA A 252 11.15 7.93 -15.40
C ALA A 252 11.02 7.05 -16.66
N ARG A 253 11.77 7.38 -17.72
CA ARG A 253 11.83 6.54 -18.92
C ARG A 253 12.52 5.21 -18.65
N ALA A 254 13.60 5.19 -17.86
CA ALA A 254 14.26 3.94 -17.48
C ALA A 254 13.34 3.02 -16.65
N ASP A 255 12.53 3.60 -15.76
CA ASP A 255 11.49 2.89 -15.00
C ASP A 255 10.47 2.22 -15.94
N VAL A 256 9.96 2.98 -16.93
CA VAL A 256 9.03 2.46 -17.95
C VAL A 256 9.70 1.40 -18.83
N ASP A 257 10.94 1.61 -19.27
CA ASP A 257 11.70 0.67 -20.08
C ASP A 257 11.91 -0.67 -19.35
N HIS A 258 12.15 -0.63 -18.03
CA HIS A 258 12.22 -1.82 -17.19
C HIS A 258 10.89 -2.57 -17.13
N ALA A 259 9.79 -1.88 -16.86
CA ALA A 259 8.45 -2.49 -16.86
C ALA A 259 8.08 -3.09 -18.24
N VAL A 260 8.42 -2.41 -19.34
CA VAL A 260 8.24 -2.92 -20.70
C VAL A 260 9.13 -4.14 -20.96
N ALA A 261 10.37 -4.16 -20.45
CA ALA A 261 11.25 -5.31 -20.57
C ALA A 261 10.71 -6.52 -19.79
N GLN A 262 10.18 -6.33 -18.59
CA GLN A 262 9.48 -7.39 -17.84
C GLN A 262 8.28 -7.93 -18.63
N ALA A 263 7.44 -7.04 -19.19
CA ALA A 263 6.31 -7.45 -20.02
C ALA A 263 6.75 -8.28 -21.24
N ARG A 264 7.81 -7.86 -21.94
CA ARG A 264 8.37 -8.58 -23.09
C ARG A 264 8.91 -9.94 -22.70
N ARG A 265 9.70 -10.02 -21.62
CA ARG A 265 10.19 -11.31 -21.09
C ARG A 265 9.03 -12.24 -20.73
N ALA A 266 7.97 -11.71 -20.14
CA ALA A 266 6.78 -12.51 -19.84
C ALA A 266 6.15 -13.11 -21.11
N ARG A 267 6.02 -12.31 -22.18
CA ARG A 267 5.56 -12.79 -23.48
C ARG A 267 6.49 -13.85 -24.09
N GLU A 268 7.80 -13.63 -24.04
CA GLU A 268 8.81 -14.59 -24.51
C GLU A 268 8.76 -15.91 -23.74
N GLN A 269 8.44 -15.85 -22.44
CA GLN A 269 8.25 -16.99 -21.57
C GLN A 269 6.85 -17.62 -21.69
N GLY A 270 5.99 -17.13 -22.60
CA GLY A 270 4.72 -17.74 -22.94
C GLY A 270 3.50 -17.20 -22.19
N ALA A 271 3.55 -15.99 -21.64
CA ALA A 271 2.33 -15.30 -21.21
C ALA A 271 1.46 -14.92 -22.41
N ASP A 272 0.16 -15.20 -22.34
CA ASP A 272 -0.83 -14.84 -23.36
C ASP A 272 -1.31 -13.39 -23.20
N VAL A 273 -1.44 -12.97 -21.94
CA VAL A 273 -1.87 -11.63 -21.53
C VAL A 273 -0.86 -11.08 -20.53
N VAL A 274 -0.53 -9.79 -20.66
CA VAL A 274 0.24 -9.04 -19.66
C VAL A 274 -0.62 -7.88 -19.19
N VAL A 275 -0.81 -7.76 -17.88
CA VAL A 275 -1.54 -6.67 -17.24
C VAL A 275 -0.57 -5.81 -16.43
N ALA A 276 -0.74 -4.49 -16.53
CA ALA A 276 -0.05 -3.55 -15.66
C ALA A 276 -0.95 -3.18 -14.48
N ALA A 277 -0.48 -3.41 -13.25
CA ALA A 277 -1.15 -3.02 -12.01
C ALA A 277 -0.24 -2.01 -11.28
N MET A 278 -0.42 -0.74 -11.57
CA MET A 278 0.45 0.34 -11.08
C MET A 278 -0.09 0.92 -9.77
N HIS A 279 0.77 1.01 -8.76
CA HIS A 279 0.50 1.73 -7.52
C HIS A 279 0.98 3.17 -7.68
N SER A 280 0.14 3.99 -8.33
CA SER A 280 0.41 5.41 -8.57
C SER A 280 -0.63 6.24 -7.85
N ILE A 281 -0.14 6.98 -6.87
CA ILE A 281 -0.94 7.75 -5.93
C ILE A 281 -0.29 9.12 -5.73
N ILE A 282 -1.12 10.15 -5.57
CA ILE A 282 -0.71 11.39 -4.90
C ILE A 282 -1.29 11.26 -3.49
N GLU A 283 -0.48 10.78 -2.54
CA GLU A 283 -0.87 10.70 -1.14
C GLU A 283 -0.48 11.99 -0.40
N TYR A 284 -1.37 12.41 0.51
CA TYR A 284 -1.37 13.72 1.18
C TYR A 284 -0.60 13.71 2.50
#